data_AF-A0A2M8CNT8-F1
#
_entry.id   AF-A0A2M8CNT8-F1
#
_cell.length_a   1.000
_cell.length_b   1.000
_cell.length_c   1.000
_cell.angle_alpha   90.00
_cell.angle_beta   90.00
_cell.angle_gamma   90.00
#
_symmetry.space_group_name_H-M   'P 1'
#
loop_
_entity.id
_entity.type
_entity.pdbx_description
1 polymer ?
#
loop_
_entity_poly.entity_id
_entity_poly.type
_entity_poly.pdbx_seq_one_letter_code
_entity_poly.pdbx_strand_id
1 'polypeptide(L)'
;MMTMPWYVAAIVWLAICLIYDLRFRALPSWLTIPPLGFALLWATWRGQIVLVVFVLSLIAFDNLPADVLRLLVALQLVGLTAYGIASAPDMLPLTYAVFFIWLAWARNVLGGADAQVLLTLMFVFGAASLFPIVYLAGVQAIVQWARKKSTFPAMLAILAGFSAYTATLL
;
A
#
# COMPACT_ATOMS: atom_id res chain seq x y z
N MET A 1 -19.24 0.60 -8.23
CA MET A 1 -18.68 1.96 -8.14
C MET A 1 -18.69 2.38 -6.68
N MET A 2 -17.54 2.73 -6.09
CA MET A 2 -17.50 3.29 -4.73
C MET A 2 -18.03 4.72 -4.77
N THR A 3 -18.99 5.02 -3.90
CA THR A 3 -19.63 6.34 -3.83
C THR A 3 -18.70 7.33 -3.10
N MET A 4 -18.84 8.63 -3.41
CA MET A 4 -18.17 9.76 -2.73
C MET A 4 -17.88 9.61 -1.22
N PRO A 5 -18.82 9.14 -0.37
CA PRO A 5 -18.57 9.01 1.07
C PRO A 5 -17.37 8.14 1.44
N TRP A 6 -17.04 7.12 0.64
CA TRP A 6 -15.90 6.22 0.94
C TRP A 6 -14.55 6.94 0.80
N TYR A 7 -14.43 7.82 -0.18
CA TYR A 7 -13.23 8.62 -0.40
C TYR A 7 -13.04 9.65 0.72
N VAL A 8 -14.12 10.31 1.13
CA VAL A 8 -14.09 11.27 2.26
C VAL A 8 -13.73 10.56 3.55
N ALA A 9 -14.32 9.39 3.82
CA ALA A 9 -13.99 8.58 5.00
C ALA A 9 -12.49 8.18 5.01
N ALA A 10 -11.94 7.78 3.86
CA ALA A 10 -10.52 7.48 3.73
C ALA A 10 -9.64 8.72 3.98
N ILE A 11 -9.98 9.89 3.43
CA ILE A 11 -9.24 11.14 3.72
C ILE A 11 -9.27 11.47 5.22
N VAL A 12 -10.42 11.35 5.87
CA VAL A 12 -10.55 11.60 7.32
C VAL A 12 -9.69 10.60 8.10
N TRP A 13 -9.71 9.32 7.73
CA TRP A 13 -8.85 8.31 8.34
C TRP A 13 -7.35 8.60 8.13
N LEU A 14 -6.93 8.95 6.92
CA LEU A 14 -5.55 9.34 6.62
C LEU A 14 -5.12 10.60 7.38
N ALA A 15 -6.03 11.57 7.59
CA ALA A 15 -5.77 12.74 8.41
C ALA A 15 -5.57 12.38 9.88
N ILE A 16 -6.36 11.44 10.41
CA ILE A 16 -6.16 10.89 11.77
C ILE A 16 -4.79 10.20 11.84
N CYS A 17 -4.45 9.34 10.88
CA CYS A 17 -3.12 8.70 10.78
C CYS A 17 -2.00 9.75 10.79
N LEU A 18 -2.12 10.83 10.01
CA LEU A 18 -1.14 11.91 9.97
C LEU A 18 -1.01 12.64 11.31
N ILE A 19 -2.12 12.90 12.01
CA ILE A 19 -2.10 13.54 13.34
C ILE A 19 -1.36 12.67 14.35
N TYR A 20 -1.63 11.35 14.36
CA TYR A 20 -0.92 10.41 15.23
C TYR A 20 0.56 10.32 14.89
N ASP A 21 0.90 10.24 13.61
CA ASP A 21 2.29 10.20 13.13
C ASP A 21 3.05 11.49 13.49
N LEU A 22 2.42 12.66 13.36
CA LEU A 22 3.01 13.93 13.78
C LEU A 22 3.19 14.05 15.30
N ARG A 23 2.22 13.56 16.08
CA ARG A 23 2.21 13.73 17.55
C ARG A 23 3.10 12.71 18.27
N PHE A 24 3.10 11.46 17.82
CA PHE A 24 3.77 10.36 18.52
C PHE A 24 4.93 9.76 17.72
N ARG A 25 5.17 10.20 16.48
CA ARG A 25 6.17 9.61 15.55
C ARG A 25 6.01 8.10 15.35
N ALA A 26 4.82 7.58 15.65
CA ALA A 26 4.46 6.19 15.57
C ALA A 26 2.97 6.06 15.31
N LEU A 27 2.61 5.16 14.41
CA LEU A 27 1.23 4.83 14.09
C LEU A 27 0.78 3.64 14.94
N PRO A 28 -0.28 3.78 15.76
CA PRO A 28 -0.77 2.69 16.58
C PRO A 28 -1.33 1.58 15.69
N SER A 29 -0.97 0.33 15.98
CA SER A 29 -1.38 -0.84 15.18
C SER A 29 -2.89 -1.02 15.10
N TRP A 30 -3.64 -0.52 16.10
CA TRP A 30 -5.10 -0.49 16.08
C TRP A 30 -5.68 0.39 14.96
N LEU A 31 -4.92 1.34 14.44
CA LEU A 31 -5.36 2.23 13.35
C LEU A 31 -5.06 1.66 11.96
N THR A 32 -4.20 0.64 11.86
CA THR A 32 -3.75 0.05 10.59
C THR A 32 -4.23 -1.39 10.38
N ILE A 33 -4.25 -2.21 11.44
CA ILE A 33 -4.66 -3.63 11.35
C ILE A 33 -6.15 -3.79 11.02
N PRO A 34 -7.11 -3.12 11.70
CA PRO A 34 -8.52 -3.30 11.38
C PRO A 34 -8.88 -2.83 9.96
N PRO A 35 -8.41 -1.66 9.47
CA PRO A 35 -8.63 -1.28 8.07
C PRO A 35 -8.03 -2.25 7.06
N LEU A 36 -6.83 -2.79 7.33
CA LEU A 36 -6.22 -3.79 6.47
C LEU A 36 -7.02 -5.10 6.46
N GLY A 37 -7.46 -5.58 7.62
CA GLY A 37 -8.31 -6.75 7.74
C GLY A 37 -9.63 -6.58 6.97
N PHE A 38 -10.26 -5.42 7.10
CA PHE A 38 -11.44 -5.07 6.31
C PHE A 38 -11.12 -5.05 4.81
N ALA A 39 -10.00 -4.46 4.40
CA ALA A 39 -9.59 -4.37 3.00
C ALA A 39 -9.33 -5.76 2.38
N LEU A 40 -8.73 -6.69 3.13
CA LEU A 40 -8.53 -8.07 2.69
C LEU A 40 -9.87 -8.82 2.55
N LEU A 41 -10.77 -8.69 3.51
CA LEU A 41 -12.13 -9.26 3.43
C LEU A 41 -12.93 -8.67 2.26
N TRP A 42 -12.73 -7.39 2.00
CA TRP A 42 -13.34 -6.70 0.88
C TRP A 42 -12.78 -7.19 -0.46
N ALA A 43 -11.47 -7.40 -0.54
CA ALA A 43 -10.80 -7.93 -1.71
C ALA A 43 -11.22 -9.38 -2.03
N THR A 44 -11.37 -10.24 -1.01
CA THR A 44 -11.92 -11.59 -1.21
C THR A 44 -13.36 -11.53 -1.72
N TRP A 45 -14.19 -10.62 -1.20
CA TRP A 45 -15.57 -10.43 -1.69
C TRP A 45 -15.63 -9.96 -3.15
N ARG A 46 -14.65 -9.18 -3.62
CA ARG A 46 -14.49 -8.81 -5.04
C ARG A 46 -13.90 -9.93 -5.92
N GLY A 47 -13.67 -11.12 -5.37
CA GLY A 47 -13.09 -12.26 -6.09
C GLY A 47 -11.56 -12.21 -6.24
N GLN A 48 -10.87 -11.28 -5.57
CA GLN A 48 -9.41 -11.11 -5.67
C GLN A 48 -8.66 -12.03 -4.69
N ILE A 49 -9.14 -13.26 -4.52
CA ILE A 49 -8.59 -14.19 -3.51
C ILE A 49 -7.12 -14.52 -3.75
N VAL A 50 -6.70 -14.58 -5.01
CA VAL A 50 -5.32 -14.81 -5.42
C VAL A 50 -4.39 -13.71 -4.88
N LEU A 51 -4.84 -12.45 -4.92
CA LEU A 51 -4.07 -11.29 -4.45
C LEU A 51 -4.00 -11.23 -2.92
N VAL A 52 -5.07 -11.65 -2.25
CA VAL A 52 -5.11 -11.79 -0.78
C VAL A 52 -4.14 -12.87 -0.31
N VAL A 53 -4.16 -14.04 -0.96
CA VAL A 53 -3.23 -15.13 -0.67
C VAL A 53 -1.79 -14.68 -0.90
N PHE A 54 -1.52 -13.92 -1.97
CA PHE A 54 -0.20 -13.36 -2.24
C PHE A 54 0.30 -12.46 -1.10
N VAL A 55 -0.50 -11.49 -0.65
CA VAL A 55 -0.14 -10.62 0.48
C VAL A 55 0.11 -11.42 1.76
N LEU A 56 -0.76 -12.37 2.07
CA LEU A 56 -0.60 -13.23 3.25
C LEU A 56 0.68 -14.06 3.17
N SER A 57 1.02 -14.60 1.98
CA SER A 57 2.27 -15.34 1.82
C SER A 57 3.51 -14.46 1.94
N LEU A 58 3.47 -13.23 1.44
CA LEU A 58 4.56 -12.27 1.61
C LEU A 58 4.82 -11.91 3.07
N ILE A 59 3.75 -11.81 3.87
CA ILE A 59 3.85 -11.60 5.32
C ILE A 59 4.37 -12.87 6.00
N ALA A 60 3.88 -14.06 5.62
CA ALA A 60 4.31 -15.32 6.21
C ALA A 60 5.79 -15.63 5.95
N PHE A 61 6.32 -15.19 4.80
CA PHE A 61 7.70 -15.44 4.41
C PHE A 61 8.72 -14.52 5.07
N ASP A 62 8.28 -13.49 5.80
CA ASP A 62 9.17 -12.49 6.41
C ASP A 62 10.22 -13.10 7.36
N ASN A 63 9.93 -14.26 7.96
CA ASN A 63 10.83 -14.98 8.86
C ASN A 63 11.77 -15.98 8.17
N LEU A 64 11.74 -16.10 6.84
CA LEU A 64 12.54 -17.08 6.12
C LEU A 64 13.97 -16.57 5.84
N PRO A 65 14.95 -17.48 5.66
CA PRO A 65 16.28 -17.12 5.19
C PRO A 65 16.22 -16.37 3.86
N ALA A 66 17.08 -15.36 3.68
CA ALA A 66 17.01 -14.45 2.53
C ALA A 66 17.06 -15.14 1.17
N ASP A 67 17.82 -16.24 1.04
CA ASP A 67 17.93 -16.99 -0.20
C ASP A 67 16.63 -17.73 -0.55
N VAL A 68 15.99 -18.32 0.47
CA VAL A 68 14.71 -19.02 0.33
C VAL A 68 13.59 -18.00 0.05
N LEU A 69 13.59 -16.87 0.77
CA LEU A 69 12.64 -15.79 0.56
C LEU A 69 12.69 -15.26 -0.87
N ARG A 70 13.90 -14.96 -1.39
CA ARG A 70 14.07 -14.47 -2.78
C ARG A 70 13.54 -15.46 -3.80
N LEU A 71 13.84 -16.75 -3.63
CA LEU A 71 13.36 -17.80 -4.53
C LEU A 71 11.84 -17.93 -4.51
N LEU A 72 11.23 -17.99 -3.32
CA LEU A 72 9.78 -18.12 -3.17
C LEU A 72 9.03 -16.91 -3.71
N VAL A 73 9.53 -15.70 -3.43
CA VAL A 73 8.96 -14.45 -3.95
C VAL A 73 9.08 -14.38 -5.47
N ALA A 74 10.24 -14.77 -6.04
CA ALA A 74 10.41 -14.82 -7.49
C ALA A 74 9.45 -15.84 -8.14
N LEU A 75 9.31 -17.03 -7.55
CA LEU A 75 8.41 -18.07 -8.05
C LEU A 75 6.95 -17.58 -8.02
N GLN A 76 6.53 -16.94 -6.94
CA GLN A 76 5.19 -16.38 -6.82
C GLN A 76 4.93 -15.27 -7.83
N LEU A 77 5.87 -14.34 -8.01
CA LEU A 77 5.75 -13.29 -9.02
C LEU A 77 5.62 -13.85 -10.43
N VAL A 78 6.45 -14.84 -10.79
CA VAL A 78 6.38 -15.48 -12.11
C VAL A 78 5.03 -16.19 -12.28
N GLY A 79 4.59 -16.96 -11.28
CA GLY A 79 3.31 -17.66 -11.32
C GLY A 79 2.11 -16.72 -11.43
N LEU A 80 2.09 -15.65 -10.63
CA LEU A 80 1.03 -14.64 -10.66
C LEU A 80 1.04 -13.81 -11.94
N THR A 81 2.23 -13.52 -12.48
CA THR A 81 2.36 -12.84 -13.77
C THR A 81 1.80 -13.72 -14.89
N ALA A 82 2.19 -15.00 -14.93
CA ALA A 82 1.68 -15.94 -15.93
C ALA A 82 0.15 -16.11 -15.81
N TYR A 83 -0.37 -16.25 -14.59
CA TYR A 83 -1.81 -16.31 -14.33
C TYR A 83 -2.52 -15.03 -14.77
N GLY A 84 -1.99 -13.85 -14.42
CA GLY A 84 -2.55 -12.57 -14.79
C GLY A 84 -2.61 -12.39 -16.30
N ILE A 85 -1.53 -12.71 -17.03
CA ILE A 85 -1.51 -12.65 -18.50
C ILE A 85 -2.56 -13.59 -19.12
N ALA A 86 -2.71 -14.80 -18.59
CA ALA A 86 -3.58 -15.82 -19.18
C ALA A 86 -5.07 -15.64 -18.84
N SER A 87 -5.39 -15.17 -17.63
CA SER A 87 -6.75 -15.25 -17.07
C SER A 87 -7.32 -13.93 -16.55
N ALA A 88 -6.48 -13.00 -16.10
CA ALA A 88 -6.92 -11.79 -15.40
C ALA A 88 -5.92 -10.62 -15.55
N PRO A 89 -5.76 -10.06 -16.76
CA PRO A 89 -4.72 -9.07 -17.05
C PRO A 89 -4.88 -7.80 -16.21
N ASP A 90 -6.11 -7.45 -15.84
CA ASP A 90 -6.45 -6.30 -14.99
C ASP A 90 -5.88 -6.40 -13.56
N MET A 91 -5.50 -7.61 -13.11
CA MET A 91 -4.89 -7.81 -11.79
C MET A 91 -3.39 -7.51 -11.76
N LEU A 92 -2.71 -7.50 -12.91
CA LEU A 92 -1.26 -7.30 -12.98
C LEU A 92 -0.80 -5.99 -12.33
N PRO A 93 -1.43 -4.83 -12.58
CA PRO A 93 -1.03 -3.58 -11.93
C PRO A 93 -1.12 -3.65 -10.40
N LEU A 94 -2.18 -4.28 -9.87
CA LEU A 94 -2.37 -4.49 -8.44
C LEU A 94 -1.29 -5.42 -7.87
N THR A 95 -1.00 -6.53 -8.54
CA THR A 95 0.02 -7.50 -8.10
C THR A 95 1.40 -6.86 -8.01
N TYR A 96 1.81 -6.11 -9.03
CA TYR A 96 3.10 -5.42 -9.00
C TYR A 96 3.12 -4.31 -7.95
N ALA A 97 2.03 -3.58 -7.78
CA ALA A 97 1.94 -2.56 -6.74
C ALA A 97 2.09 -3.15 -5.32
N VAL A 98 1.40 -4.27 -5.02
CA VAL A 98 1.61 -5.04 -3.77
C VAL A 98 3.08 -5.36 -3.61
N PHE A 99 3.69 -5.94 -4.65
CA PHE A 99 5.07 -6.40 -4.59
C PHE A 99 6.05 -5.24 -4.33
N PHE A 100 5.87 -4.10 -4.98
CA PHE A 100 6.73 -2.93 -4.74
C PHE A 100 6.54 -2.32 -3.35
N ILE A 101 5.30 -2.26 -2.84
CA ILE A 101 5.03 -1.80 -1.47
C ILE A 101 5.71 -2.74 -0.47
N TRP A 102 5.56 -4.06 -0.65
CA TRP A 102 6.23 -5.05 0.20
C TRP A 102 7.74 -4.97 0.09
N LEU A 103 8.31 -4.80 -1.11
CA LEU A 103 9.75 -4.68 -1.31
C LEU A 103 10.31 -3.42 -0.62
N ALA A 104 9.59 -2.31 -0.69
CA ALA A 104 9.97 -1.08 0.00
C ALA A 104 9.88 -1.23 1.53
N TRP A 105 8.89 -1.97 2.03
CA TRP A 105 8.80 -2.32 3.45
C TRP A 105 9.94 -3.25 3.88
N ALA A 106 10.20 -4.34 3.15
CA ALA A 106 11.27 -5.31 3.44
C ALA A 106 12.68 -4.70 3.39
N ARG A 107 12.87 -3.59 2.65
CA ARG A 107 14.13 -2.82 2.59
C ARG A 107 14.22 -1.71 3.64
N ASN A 108 13.28 -1.63 4.58
CA ASN A 108 13.17 -0.55 5.59
C ASN A 108 13.06 0.86 4.97
N VAL A 109 12.59 0.96 3.73
CA VAL A 109 12.33 2.27 3.07
C VAL A 109 10.99 2.83 3.53
N LEU A 110 9.99 1.96 3.74
CA LEU A 110 8.69 2.29 4.30
C LEU A 110 8.55 1.71 5.70
N GLY A 111 7.93 2.46 6.61
CA GLY A 111 7.51 1.92 7.89
C GLY A 111 6.44 0.85 7.70
N GLY A 112 6.36 -0.13 8.61
CA GLY A 112 5.34 -1.19 8.54
C GLY A 112 3.91 -0.62 8.55
N ALA A 113 3.68 0.45 9.31
CA ALA A 113 2.39 1.14 9.34
C ALA A 113 2.06 1.83 8.01
N ASP A 114 3.04 2.50 7.38
CA ASP A 114 2.85 3.16 6.08
C ASP A 114 2.53 2.15 4.98
N ALA A 115 3.22 1.00 4.98
CA ALA A 115 2.97 -0.09 4.05
C ALA A 115 1.55 -0.66 4.22
N GLN A 116 1.09 -0.86 5.46
CA GLN A 116 -0.27 -1.32 5.75
C GLN A 116 -1.33 -0.32 5.27
N VAL A 117 -1.09 0.98 5.43
CA VAL A 117 -1.98 2.03 4.93
C VAL A 117 -2.05 2.01 3.40
N LEU A 118 -0.90 1.94 2.72
CA LEU A 118 -0.84 1.88 1.25
C LEU A 118 -1.54 0.63 0.69
N LEU A 119 -1.31 -0.54 1.31
CA LEU A 119 -1.99 -1.77 0.93
C LEU A 119 -3.51 -1.63 1.13
N THR A 120 -3.95 -1.06 2.25
CA THR A 120 -5.37 -0.81 2.54
C THR A 120 -6.01 0.06 1.46
N LEU A 121 -5.42 1.21 1.15
CA LEU A 121 -5.93 2.11 0.11
C LEU A 121 -6.01 1.41 -1.24
N MET A 122 -4.98 0.65 -1.60
CA MET A 122 -4.91 -0.05 -2.88
C MET A 122 -5.97 -1.17 -3.00
N PHE A 123 -6.21 -1.95 -1.94
CA PHE A 123 -7.25 -2.99 -1.95
C PHE A 123 -8.67 -2.42 -2.04
N VAL A 124 -8.92 -1.29 -1.36
CA VAL A 124 -10.24 -0.67 -1.31
C VAL A 124 -10.53 0.11 -2.61
N PHE A 125 -9.58 0.94 -3.05
CA PHE A 125 -9.75 1.92 -4.14
C PHE A 125 -9.07 1.54 -5.46
N GLY A 126 -8.24 0.49 -5.47
CA GLY A 126 -7.53 -0.01 -6.67
C GLY A 126 -6.13 0.57 -6.85
N ALA A 127 -5.35 0.01 -7.78
CA ALA A 127 -3.97 0.44 -8.05
C ALA A 127 -3.86 1.89 -8.55
N ALA A 128 -4.90 2.42 -9.19
CA ALA A 128 -4.89 3.78 -9.74
C ALA A 128 -4.71 4.85 -8.65
N SER A 129 -5.17 4.61 -7.42
CA SER A 129 -5.00 5.54 -6.31
C SER A 129 -3.53 5.73 -5.91
N LEU A 130 -2.65 4.78 -6.26
CA LEU A 130 -1.24 4.84 -5.91
C LEU A 130 -0.45 5.79 -6.79
N PHE A 131 -0.85 6.08 -8.04
CA PHE A 131 -0.09 6.95 -8.93
C PHE A 131 0.20 8.34 -8.32
N PRO A 132 -0.79 9.11 -7.86
CA PRO A 132 -0.52 10.40 -7.24
C PRO A 132 0.16 10.28 -5.88
N ILE A 133 -0.08 9.20 -5.14
CA ILE A 133 0.61 8.92 -3.87
C ILE A 133 2.10 8.71 -4.10
N VAL A 134 2.47 7.84 -5.04
CA VAL A 134 3.87 7.55 -5.40
C VAL A 134 4.54 8.80 -5.96
N TYR A 135 3.83 9.57 -6.79
CA TYR A 135 4.35 10.82 -7.32
C TYR A 135 4.71 11.82 -6.19
N LEU A 136 3.77 12.10 -5.28
CA LEU A 136 4.03 13.03 -4.18
C LEU A 136 5.01 12.47 -3.15
N ALA A 137 5.01 11.16 -2.90
CA ALA A 137 6.01 10.51 -2.07
C ALA A 137 7.41 10.64 -2.69
N GLY A 138 7.54 10.51 -4.01
CA GLY A 138 8.78 10.74 -4.75
C GLY A 138 9.27 12.18 -4.62
N VAL A 139 8.38 13.16 -4.81
CA VAL A 139 8.70 14.58 -4.61
C VAL A 139 9.15 14.83 -3.17
N GLN A 140 8.43 14.29 -2.18
CA GLN A 140 8.80 14.39 -0.77
C GLN A 140 10.17 13.77 -0.48
N ALA A 141 10.49 12.60 -1.07
CA ALA A 141 11.79 11.96 -0.92
C ALA A 141 12.93 12.81 -1.49
N ILE A 142 12.74 13.42 -2.67
CA ILE A 142 13.71 14.32 -3.30
C ILE A 142 13.93 15.57 -2.43
N VAL A 143 12.85 16.18 -1.94
CA VAL A 143 12.93 17.37 -1.06
C VAL A 143 13.65 17.03 0.25
N GLN A 144 13.40 15.86 0.84
CA GLN A 144 14.08 15.41 2.05
C GLN A 144 15.57 15.18 1.83
N TRP A 145 15.93 14.53 0.71
CA TRP A 145 17.31 14.32 0.30
C TRP A 145 18.04 15.66 0.10
N ALA A 146 17.43 16.58 -0.64
CA ALA A 146 17.98 17.92 -0.86
C ALA A 146 18.16 18.73 0.43
N ARG A 147 17.26 18.58 1.41
CA ARG A 147 17.30 19.31 2.68
C ARG A 147 18.18 18.67 3.76
N LYS A 148 18.74 17.47 3.54
CA LYS A 148 19.47 16.68 4.54
C LYS A 148 18.75 16.57 5.90
N LYS A 149 17.42 16.69 5.91
CA LYS A 149 16.58 16.69 7.12
C LYS A 149 15.56 15.55 7.04
N SER A 150 15.62 14.64 8.01
CA SER A 150 14.93 13.34 8.07
C SER A 150 13.59 13.38 8.82
N THR A 151 12.74 14.39 8.64
CA THR A 151 11.58 14.57 9.55
C THR A 151 10.23 14.85 8.89
N PHE A 152 10.10 14.70 7.57
CA PHE A 152 8.77 14.80 6.95
C PHE A 152 8.05 13.45 7.01
N PRO A 153 6.90 13.35 7.70
CA PRO A 153 6.14 12.11 7.81
C PRO A 153 5.69 11.64 6.43
N ALA A 154 5.95 10.38 6.09
CA ALA A 154 5.53 9.77 4.82
C ALA A 154 4.00 9.86 4.65
N MET A 155 3.29 9.81 5.77
CA MET A 155 1.84 9.96 5.86
C MET A 155 1.30 11.25 5.22
N LEU A 156 2.11 12.32 5.16
CA LEU A 156 1.72 13.59 4.53
C LEU A 156 1.66 13.46 3.01
N ALA A 157 2.65 12.82 2.37
CA ALA A 157 2.59 12.50 0.94
C ALA A 157 1.44 11.54 0.62
N ILE A 158 1.18 10.55 1.48
CA ILE A 158 0.08 9.60 1.29
C ILE A 158 -1.26 10.34 1.32
N LEU A 159 -1.49 11.19 2.33
CA LEU A 159 -2.71 11.99 2.44
C LEU A 159 -2.86 12.94 1.26
N ALA A 160 -1.82 13.69 0.91
CA ALA A 160 -1.85 14.64 -0.20
C ALA A 160 -2.06 13.94 -1.56
N GLY A 161 -1.47 12.77 -1.73
CA GLY A 161 -1.57 12.02 -2.99
C GLY A 161 -2.95 11.41 -3.15
N PHE A 162 -3.50 10.88 -2.05
CA PHE A 162 -4.85 10.36 -2.06
C PHE A 162 -5.89 11.47 -2.21
N SER A 163 -5.71 12.63 -1.58
CA SER A 163 -6.63 13.76 -1.79
C SER A 163 -6.58 14.28 -3.22
N ALA A 164 -5.40 14.37 -3.84
CA ALA A 164 -5.26 14.70 -5.26
C ALA A 164 -5.97 13.67 -6.15
N TYR A 165 -5.84 12.38 -5.86
CA TYR A 165 -6.58 11.32 -6.57
C TYR A 165 -8.10 11.54 -6.48
N THR A 166 -8.62 11.82 -5.29
CA THR A 166 -10.06 12.06 -5.11
C THR A 166 -10.55 13.29 -5.84
N ALA A 167 -9.73 14.34 -5.94
CA ALA A 167 -10.05 15.55 -6.69
C ALA A 167 -10.12 15.29 -8.20
N THR A 168 -9.34 14.34 -8.74
CA THR A 168 -9.42 13.96 -10.16
C THR A 168 -10.64 13.10 -10.52
N LEU A 169 -11.36 12.57 -9.51
CA LEU A 169 -12.55 11.74 -9.67
C LEU A 169 -13.87 12.52 -9.47
N LEU A 170 -13.78 13.77 -9.02
CA LEU A 170 -14.89 14.73 -8.88
C LEU A 170 -15.18 15.43 -10.20
#